data_AF-A0A0A1TXN2-F1
#
_entry.id   AF-A0A0A1TXN2-F1
#
_cell.length_a   1.000
_cell.length_b   1.000
_cell.length_c   1.000
_cell.angle_alpha   90.00
_cell.angle_beta   90.00
_cell.angle_gamma   90.00
#
_symmetry.space_group_name_H-M   'P 1'
#
loop_
_entity.id
_entity.type
_entity.pdbx_description
1 polymer ?
#
loop_
_entity_poly.entity_id
_entity_poly.type
_entity_poly.pdbx_seq_one_letter_code
_entity_poly.pdbx_strand_id
1 'polypeptide(L)'
;MNSSGVTYDKGGRRKWDKTIYSTEYYNGEYTGADAIKEPKETITRDEMLKQIEVKSDVLTKKSHGLYCSVCNRSFTDSASFTTHLNSPEHNDKAGTNISSKSVSADDIKTRLLLLKEKKEEENMSPEEKLKRKEAWKQSRKARKAEWKKRQCVLKEEAEINHFRGFFSEDELIEIDKRKERERSNSRNRD
;
A
#
# COMPACT_ATOMS: atom_id res chain seq x y z
N MET A 1 -23.21 -36.20 8.79
CA MET A 1 -23.12 -35.38 7.56
C MET A 1 -23.26 -33.92 7.97
N ASN A 2 -22.16 -33.24 8.28
CA ASN A 2 -22.19 -31.82 8.67
C ASN A 2 -21.64 -31.00 7.51
N SER A 3 -22.53 -30.37 6.75
CA SER A 3 -22.19 -29.44 5.68
C SER A 3 -21.73 -28.12 6.30
N SER A 4 -20.41 -27.88 6.31
CA SER A 4 -19.83 -26.58 6.65
C SER A 4 -20.11 -25.59 5.53
N GLY A 5 -21.24 -24.89 5.61
CA GLY A 5 -21.67 -23.93 4.61
C GLY A 5 -20.76 -22.70 4.56
N VAL A 6 -19.98 -22.57 3.48
CA VAL A 6 -19.23 -21.35 3.16
C VAL A 6 -20.24 -20.26 2.81
N THR A 7 -20.21 -19.14 3.55
CA THR A 7 -21.11 -18.00 3.29
C THR A 7 -20.45 -16.97 2.38
N TYR A 8 -21.22 -16.44 1.43
CA TYR A 8 -20.77 -15.45 0.45
C TYR A 8 -21.51 -14.12 0.66
N ASP A 9 -20.82 -13.00 0.40
CA ASP A 9 -21.43 -11.66 0.38
C ASP A 9 -22.29 -11.48 -0.89
N LYS A 10 -23.07 -10.38 -0.94
CA LYS A 10 -23.92 -10.06 -2.11
C LYS A 10 -23.12 -9.85 -3.41
N GLY A 11 -21.80 -9.73 -3.34
CA GLY A 11 -20.88 -9.62 -4.47
C GLY A 11 -20.18 -10.94 -4.83
N GLY A 12 -20.61 -12.07 -4.27
CA GLY A 12 -20.04 -13.39 -4.56
C GLY A 12 -18.66 -13.61 -3.94
N ARG A 13 -18.20 -12.73 -3.05
CA ARG A 13 -16.94 -12.92 -2.31
C ARG A 13 -17.21 -13.71 -1.04
N ARG A 14 -16.34 -14.68 -0.76
CA ARG A 14 -16.40 -15.45 0.47
C ARG A 14 -16.28 -14.50 1.67
N LYS A 15 -17.25 -14.54 2.56
CA LYS A 15 -17.26 -13.70 3.76
C LYS A 15 -16.16 -14.21 4.69
N TRP A 16 -15.34 -13.29 5.20
CA TRP A 16 -14.24 -13.66 6.10
C TRP A 16 -14.80 -14.30 7.36
N ASP A 17 -14.36 -15.52 7.65
CA ASP A 17 -14.72 -16.29 8.84
C ASP A 17 -13.45 -16.67 9.60
N LYS A 18 -13.34 -16.18 10.83
CA LYS A 18 -12.19 -16.37 11.71
C LYS A 18 -11.98 -17.84 12.08
N THR A 19 -13.05 -18.62 12.17
CA THR A 19 -12.97 -20.04 12.53
C THR A 19 -12.36 -20.83 11.39
N ILE A 20 -12.87 -20.65 10.17
CA ILE A 20 -12.35 -21.32 8.98
C ILE A 20 -10.90 -20.94 8.73
N TYR A 21 -10.55 -19.65 8.86
CA TYR A 21 -9.16 -19.19 8.71
C TYR A 21 -8.21 -19.87 9.70
N SER A 22 -8.61 -20.00 10.98
CA SER A 22 -7.78 -20.67 11.98
C SER A 22 -7.58 -22.15 11.66
N THR A 23 -8.64 -22.84 11.23
CA THR A 23 -8.59 -24.26 10.91
C THR A 23 -7.75 -24.53 9.65
N GLU A 24 -7.94 -23.76 8.58
CA GLU A 24 -7.12 -23.84 7.35
C GLU A 24 -5.63 -23.55 7.66
N TYR A 25 -5.34 -22.61 8.57
CA TYR A 25 -3.97 -22.27 8.96
C TYR A 25 -3.27 -23.40 9.75
N TYR A 26 -3.95 -23.99 10.74
CA TYR A 26 -3.37 -25.08 11.55
C TYR A 26 -3.33 -26.42 10.81
N ASN A 27 -4.25 -26.66 9.87
CA ASN A 27 -4.27 -27.88 9.06
C ASN A 27 -3.35 -27.80 7.83
N GLY A 28 -2.67 -26.67 7.59
CA GLY A 28 -1.72 -26.50 6.47
C GLY A 28 -2.37 -26.38 5.09
N GLU A 29 -3.69 -26.29 5.03
CA GLU A 29 -4.47 -26.15 3.78
C GLU A 29 -4.71 -24.67 3.40
N TYR A 30 -4.12 -23.73 4.15
CA TYR A 30 -4.20 -22.30 3.86
C TYR A 30 -3.48 -21.96 2.54
N THR A 31 -4.22 -22.07 1.44
CA THR A 31 -3.88 -21.50 0.14
C THR A 31 -4.24 -20.02 0.17
N GLY A 32 -3.40 -19.23 0.86
CA GLY A 32 -3.49 -17.78 0.77
C GLY A 32 -3.59 -17.35 -0.70
N ALA A 33 -4.49 -16.40 -0.99
CA ALA A 33 -4.82 -15.94 -2.35
C ALA A 33 -3.63 -15.36 -3.15
N ASP A 34 -2.43 -15.36 -2.59
CA ASP A 34 -1.17 -15.15 -3.30
C ASP A 34 -0.21 -16.27 -2.89
N ALA A 35 -0.37 -17.46 -3.46
CA ALA A 35 0.79 -18.31 -3.68
C ALA A 35 1.76 -17.42 -4.47
N ILE A 36 2.79 -16.92 -3.78
CA ILE A 36 3.96 -16.32 -4.39
C ILE A 36 4.49 -17.41 -5.30
N LYS A 37 4.04 -17.42 -6.57
CA LYS A 37 4.74 -18.09 -7.64
C LYS A 37 6.15 -17.58 -7.50
N GLU A 38 7.09 -18.48 -7.26
CA GLU A 38 8.50 -18.15 -7.28
C GLU A 38 8.76 -17.24 -8.49
N PRO A 39 9.65 -16.23 -8.39
CA PRO A 39 9.99 -15.39 -9.52
C PRO A 39 10.34 -16.32 -10.67
N LYS A 40 9.43 -16.45 -11.64
CA LYS A 40 9.71 -17.22 -12.84
C LYS A 40 10.96 -16.60 -13.40
N GLU A 41 12.00 -17.41 -13.55
CA GLU A 41 13.27 -17.06 -14.15
C GLU A 41 13.00 -16.14 -15.34
N THR A 42 13.80 -15.09 -15.51
CA THR A 42 13.62 -14.12 -16.59
C THR A 42 13.62 -14.84 -17.92
N ILE A 43 12.43 -15.15 -18.41
CA ILE A 43 12.20 -15.91 -19.64
C ILE A 43 12.86 -15.10 -20.75
N THR A 44 13.81 -15.72 -21.45
CA THR A 44 14.49 -15.06 -22.55
C THR A 44 13.49 -14.78 -23.68
N ARG A 45 13.77 -13.76 -24.51
CA ARG A 45 12.89 -13.37 -25.63
C ARG A 45 12.55 -14.56 -26.53
N ASP A 46 13.48 -15.48 -26.72
CA ASP A 46 13.32 -16.67 -27.56
C ASP A 46 12.41 -17.73 -26.92
N GLU A 47 12.40 -17.85 -25.59
CA GLU A 47 11.48 -18.73 -24.87
C GLU A 47 10.05 -18.18 -24.83
N MET A 48 9.90 -16.85 -24.79
CA MET A 48 8.59 -16.20 -24.95
C MET A 48 8.00 -16.45 -26.34
N LEU A 49 8.81 -16.39 -27.39
CA LEU A 49 8.39 -16.67 -28.77
C LEU A 49 7.88 -18.11 -28.93
N LYS A 50 8.53 -19.10 -28.28
CA LYS A 50 8.09 -20.51 -28.29
C LYS A 50 6.79 -20.75 -27.51
N GLN A 51 6.51 -19.98 -26.46
CA GLN A 51 5.26 -20.10 -25.68
C GLN A 51 4.03 -19.50 -26.38
N ILE A 52 4.23 -18.53 -27.28
CA ILE A 52 3.14 -17.90 -28.06
C ILE A 52 2.49 -18.91 -29.02
N GLU A 53 3.19 -19.96 -29.45
CA GLU A 53 2.65 -20.93 -30.40
C GLU A 53 1.58 -21.88 -29.82
N VAL A 54 1.45 -22.03 -28.49
CA VAL A 54 0.71 -23.19 -27.96
C VAL A 54 -0.40 -22.88 -26.93
N LYS A 55 -0.40 -21.76 -26.18
CA LYS A 55 -1.41 -21.58 -25.11
C LYS A 55 -1.87 -20.13 -24.91
N SER A 56 -2.96 -19.73 -25.57
CA SER A 56 -3.76 -18.58 -25.11
C SER A 56 -5.26 -18.83 -25.28
N ASP A 57 -5.91 -19.21 -24.18
CA ASP A 57 -7.38 -19.21 -24.04
C ASP A 57 -7.97 -17.79 -23.84
N VAL A 58 -7.12 -16.75 -23.87
CA VAL A 58 -7.53 -15.33 -23.80
C VAL A 58 -7.43 -14.64 -25.17
N LEU A 59 -6.85 -15.29 -26.19
CA LEU A 59 -7.04 -14.89 -27.57
C LEU A 59 -8.21 -15.71 -28.11
N THR A 60 -9.40 -15.15 -28.11
CA THR A 60 -10.49 -15.71 -28.92
C THR A 60 -9.99 -15.78 -30.36
N LYS A 61 -9.79 -17.01 -30.84
CA LYS A 61 -9.36 -17.37 -32.20
C LYS A 61 -10.30 -16.78 -33.26
N LYS A 62 -10.14 -15.50 -33.56
CA LYS A 62 -10.50 -14.89 -34.84
C LYS A 62 -9.24 -14.27 -35.42
N SER A 63 -8.45 -15.14 -36.04
CA SER A 63 -7.50 -14.86 -37.13
C SER A 63 -6.41 -13.79 -36.89
N HIS A 64 -5.23 -14.24 -36.46
CA HIS A 64 -3.91 -13.69 -36.81
C HIS A 64 -3.75 -12.15 -36.78
N GLY A 65 -4.11 -11.48 -35.68
CA GLY A 65 -3.88 -10.04 -35.54
C GLY A 65 -4.00 -9.51 -34.11
N LEU A 66 -3.39 -8.36 -33.85
CA LEU A 66 -3.53 -7.57 -32.63
C LEU A 66 -4.86 -6.80 -32.69
N TYR A 67 -5.66 -6.84 -31.63
CA TYR A 67 -7.00 -6.25 -31.61
C TYR A 67 -7.09 -5.09 -30.62
N CYS A 68 -7.65 -3.96 -31.05
CA CYS A 68 -7.95 -2.83 -30.18
C CYS A 68 -9.41 -2.88 -29.73
N SER A 69 -9.66 -3.03 -28.43
CA SER A 69 -11.01 -3.06 -27.83
C SER A 69 -11.71 -1.70 -27.83
N VAL A 70 -10.96 -0.60 -27.80
CA VAL A 70 -11.51 0.77 -27.80
C VAL A 70 -12.06 1.14 -29.18
N CYS A 71 -11.36 0.74 -30.24
CA CYS A 71 -11.69 1.11 -31.62
C CYS A 71 -12.38 -0.01 -32.41
N ASN A 72 -12.45 -1.22 -31.86
CA ASN A 72 -12.94 -2.44 -32.51
C ASN A 72 -12.28 -2.71 -33.88
N ARG A 73 -10.95 -2.49 -33.96
CA ARG A 73 -10.14 -2.72 -35.17
C ARG A 73 -9.10 -3.81 -34.91
N SER A 74 -8.91 -4.69 -35.88
CA SER A 74 -7.83 -5.69 -35.91
C SER A 74 -6.68 -5.20 -36.78
N PHE A 75 -5.46 -5.43 -36.32
CA PHE A 75 -4.21 -5.03 -36.95
C PHE A 75 -3.35 -6.26 -37.19
N THR A 76 -2.76 -6.37 -38.37
CA THR A 76 -1.91 -7.51 -38.73
C THR A 76 -0.51 -7.40 -38.14
N ASP A 77 0.03 -6.17 -38.01
CA ASP A 77 1.38 -5.92 -37.54
C ASP A 77 1.43 -5.12 -36.23
N SER A 78 2.45 -5.42 -35.42
CA SER A 78 2.78 -4.73 -34.17
C SER A 78 3.11 -3.25 -34.34
N ALA A 79 3.78 -2.84 -35.41
CA ALA A 79 4.06 -1.42 -35.65
C ALA A 79 2.76 -0.67 -35.99
N SER A 80 1.88 -1.27 -36.80
CA SER A 80 0.57 -0.69 -37.11
C SER A 80 -0.34 -0.56 -35.87
N PHE A 81 -0.26 -1.50 -34.93
CA PHE A 81 -1.01 -1.46 -33.68
C PHE A 81 -0.49 -0.38 -32.72
N THR A 82 0.82 -0.25 -32.56
CA THR A 82 1.43 0.76 -31.67
C THR A 82 1.24 2.19 -32.18
N THR A 83 1.33 2.41 -33.49
CA THR A 83 0.98 3.70 -34.12
C THR A 83 -0.51 4.02 -33.96
N HIS A 84 -1.39 3.02 -34.04
CA HIS A 84 -2.80 3.20 -33.71
C HIS A 84 -3.03 3.63 -32.27
N LEU A 85 -2.39 2.98 -31.29
CA LEU A 85 -2.53 3.32 -29.87
C LEU A 85 -2.11 4.77 -29.59
N ASN A 86 -1.10 5.28 -30.30
CA ASN A 86 -0.63 6.65 -30.15
C ASN A 86 -1.38 7.66 -31.02
N SER A 87 -2.32 7.21 -31.87
CA SER A 87 -3.07 8.10 -32.75
C SER A 87 -4.06 8.98 -31.95
N PRO A 88 -4.29 10.24 -32.37
CA PRO A 88 -5.23 11.12 -31.68
C PRO A 88 -6.64 10.52 -31.62
N GLU A 89 -7.10 9.86 -32.70
CA GLU A 89 -8.40 9.19 -32.72
C GLU A 89 -8.56 8.11 -31.64
N HIS A 90 -7.50 7.35 -31.35
CA HIS A 90 -7.52 6.34 -30.31
C HIS A 90 -7.52 6.98 -28.92
N ASN A 91 -6.65 7.98 -28.72
CA ASN A 91 -6.54 8.72 -27.46
C ASN A 91 -7.84 9.41 -27.05
N ASP A 92 -8.54 10.02 -28.02
CA ASP A 92 -9.84 10.66 -27.79
C ASP A 92 -10.89 9.64 -27.33
N LYS A 93 -10.93 8.47 -27.98
CA LYS A 93 -11.86 7.38 -27.61
C LYS A 93 -11.49 6.69 -26.31
N ALA A 94 -10.19 6.60 -26.01
CA ALA A 94 -9.68 6.04 -24.77
C ALA A 94 -9.84 7.00 -23.57
N GLY A 95 -10.17 8.27 -23.83
CA GLY A 95 -10.28 9.30 -22.80
C GLY A 95 -8.93 9.76 -22.25
N THR A 96 -7.83 9.43 -22.93
CA THR A 96 -6.48 9.85 -22.55
C THR A 96 -6.07 11.05 -23.38
N ASN A 97 -6.20 12.26 -22.83
CA ASN A 97 -5.64 13.44 -23.48
C ASN A 97 -4.13 13.52 -23.22
N ILE A 98 -3.33 13.40 -24.28
CA ILE A 98 -1.88 13.63 -24.23
C ILE A 98 -1.63 15.15 -24.24
N SER A 99 -1.81 15.80 -23.09
CA SER A 99 -1.38 17.18 -22.90
C SER A 99 0.12 17.20 -22.63
N SER A 100 0.89 17.89 -23.47
CA SER A 100 2.29 18.21 -23.15
C SER A 100 2.32 19.30 -22.08
N LYS A 101 3.01 19.03 -20.97
CA LYS A 101 3.34 20.06 -19.98
C LYS A 101 4.71 20.65 -20.33
N SER A 102 4.88 21.95 -20.18
CA SER A 102 6.21 22.57 -20.25
C SER A 102 7.05 22.04 -19.09
N VAL A 103 8.20 21.44 -19.41
CA VAL A 103 9.12 20.87 -18.43
C VAL A 103 9.99 21.98 -17.86
N SER A 104 10.02 22.13 -16.53
CA SER A 104 10.91 23.07 -15.85
C SER A 104 12.31 22.48 -15.66
N ALA A 105 13.32 23.33 -15.47
CA ALA A 105 14.67 22.89 -15.13
C ALA A 105 14.70 22.03 -13.85
N ASP A 106 13.78 22.29 -12.91
CA ASP A 106 13.70 21.51 -11.67
C ASP A 106 13.10 20.11 -11.89
N ASP A 107 12.18 19.95 -12.85
CA ASP A 107 11.66 18.64 -13.26
C ASP A 107 12.77 17.79 -13.88
N ILE A 108 13.68 18.41 -14.63
CA ILE A 108 14.84 17.72 -15.21
C ILE A 108 15.80 17.29 -14.11
N LYS A 109 16.12 18.18 -13.16
CA LYS A 109 17.01 17.84 -12.04
C LYS A 109 16.44 16.68 -11.21
N THR A 110 15.15 16.76 -10.84
CA THR A 110 14.49 15.69 -10.07
C THR A 110 14.50 14.37 -10.84
N ARG A 111 14.24 14.40 -12.15
CA ARG A 111 14.31 13.20 -12.99
C ARG A 111 15.72 12.60 -13.06
N LEU A 112 16.74 13.43 -13.23
CA LEU A 112 18.14 12.99 -13.29
C LEU A 112 18.61 12.38 -11.96
N LEU A 113 18.19 12.96 -10.83
CA LEU A 113 18.48 12.40 -9.50
C LEU A 113 17.85 11.02 -9.34
N LEU A 114 16.57 10.86 -9.70
CA LEU A 114 15.89 9.57 -9.63
C LEU A 114 16.56 8.50 -10.51
N LEU A 115 17.02 8.87 -11.71
CA LEU A 115 17.74 7.95 -12.59
C LEU A 115 19.11 7.56 -12.03
N LYS A 116 19.80 8.51 -11.39
CA LYS A 116 21.08 8.25 -10.71
C LYS A 116 20.90 7.28 -9.54
N GLU A 117 19.93 7.54 -8.66
CA GLU A 117 19.60 6.66 -7.53
C GLU A 117 19.22 5.26 -7.99
N LYS A 118 18.41 5.13 -9.06
CA LYS A 118 18.05 3.83 -9.62
C LYS A 118 19.27 3.08 -10.16
N LYS A 119 20.17 3.77 -10.86
CA LYS A 119 21.40 3.15 -11.38
C LYS A 119 22.34 2.73 -10.24
N GLU A 120 22.46 3.55 -9.20
CA GLU A 120 23.19 3.19 -7.99
C GLU A 120 22.57 1.96 -7.35
N GLU A 121 21.26 1.92 -7.14
CA GLU A 121 20.53 0.75 -6.64
C GLU A 121 20.77 -0.50 -7.48
N GLU A 122 20.74 -0.41 -8.81
CA GLU A 122 21.05 -1.55 -9.67
C GLU A 122 22.47 -2.07 -9.44
N ASN A 123 23.44 -1.15 -9.31
CA ASN A 123 24.85 -1.44 -9.06
C ASN A 123 25.18 -1.87 -7.61
N MET A 124 24.30 -1.62 -6.64
CA MET A 124 24.50 -2.05 -5.25
C MET A 124 24.52 -3.57 -5.13
N SER A 125 25.40 -4.08 -4.25
CA SER A 125 25.46 -5.50 -3.91
C SER A 125 24.13 -5.98 -3.31
N PRO A 126 23.73 -7.25 -3.51
CA PRO A 126 22.54 -7.82 -2.87
C PRO A 126 22.49 -7.63 -1.35
N GLU A 127 23.64 -7.68 -0.67
CA GLU A 127 23.73 -7.45 0.77
C GLU A 127 23.38 -6.02 1.17
N GLU A 128 23.82 -5.04 0.38
CA GLU A 128 23.55 -3.63 0.66
C GLU A 128 22.08 -3.28 0.37
N LYS A 129 21.50 -3.90 -0.68
CA LYS A 129 20.05 -3.83 -0.95
C LYS A 129 19.24 -4.36 0.24
N LEU A 130 19.69 -5.46 0.86
CA LEU A 130 19.05 -6.03 2.04
C LEU A 130 19.14 -5.08 3.25
N LYS A 131 20.33 -4.56 3.55
CA LYS A 131 20.54 -3.58 4.63
C LYS A 131 19.66 -2.33 4.47
N ARG A 132 19.56 -1.78 3.25
CA ARG A 132 18.72 -0.61 2.96
C ARG A 132 17.23 -0.92 3.19
N LYS A 133 16.77 -2.10 2.80
CA LYS A 133 15.39 -2.56 3.02
C LYS A 133 15.08 -2.76 4.51
N GLU A 134 16.04 -3.28 5.27
CA GLU A 134 15.94 -3.45 6.73
C GLU A 134 15.91 -2.11 7.45
N ALA A 135 16.81 -1.19 7.10
CA ALA A 135 16.81 0.18 7.63
C ALA A 135 15.46 0.86 7.39
N TRP A 136 14.91 0.77 6.17
CA TRP A 136 13.58 1.32 5.86
C TRP A 136 12.47 0.70 6.71
N LYS A 137 12.49 -0.63 6.92
CA LYS A 137 11.55 -1.31 7.82
C LYS A 137 11.68 -0.84 9.26
N GLN A 138 12.90 -0.67 9.77
CA GLN A 138 13.17 -0.19 11.12
C GLN A 138 12.69 1.26 11.29
N SER A 139 13.02 2.17 10.35
CA SER A 139 12.55 3.55 10.36
C SER A 139 11.01 3.64 10.33
N ARG A 140 10.35 2.80 9.53
CA ARG A 140 8.87 2.73 9.48
C ARG A 140 8.28 2.25 10.81
N LYS A 141 8.88 1.25 11.45
CA LYS A 141 8.46 0.77 12.79
C LYS A 141 8.67 1.85 13.85
N ALA A 142 9.81 2.54 13.83
CA ALA A 142 10.14 3.63 14.73
C ALA A 142 9.12 4.78 14.60
N ARG A 143 8.85 5.25 13.37
CA ARG A 143 7.85 6.30 13.10
C ARG A 143 6.44 5.90 13.58
N LYS A 144 6.05 4.64 13.41
CA LYS A 144 4.77 4.13 13.93
C LYS A 144 4.73 4.08 15.45
N ALA A 145 5.82 3.66 16.09
CA ALA A 145 5.93 3.64 17.55
C ALA A 145 5.89 5.06 18.12
N GLU A 146 6.60 6.00 17.51
CA GLU A 146 6.59 7.41 17.89
C GLU A 146 5.19 8.03 17.71
N TRP A 147 4.55 7.78 16.57
CA TRP A 147 3.16 8.21 16.35
C TRP A 147 2.23 7.65 17.44
N LYS A 148 2.35 6.37 17.80
CA LYS A 148 1.56 5.77 18.89
C LYS A 148 1.85 6.42 20.25
N LYS A 149 3.11 6.68 20.58
CA LYS A 149 3.49 7.38 21.82
C LYS A 149 2.84 8.77 21.88
N ARG A 150 2.92 9.54 20.79
CA ARG A 150 2.26 10.85 20.67
C ARG A 150 0.75 10.73 20.86
N GLN A 151 0.11 9.70 20.31
CA GLN A 151 -1.32 9.46 20.50
C GLN A 151 -1.69 9.08 21.94
N CYS A 152 -0.85 8.30 22.65
CA CYS A 152 -1.07 8.01 24.06
C CYS A 152 -0.99 9.28 24.91
N VAL A 153 0.04 10.12 24.69
CA VAL A 153 0.19 11.40 25.41
C VAL A 153 -1.00 12.33 25.16
N LEU A 154 -1.43 12.47 23.90
CA LEU A 154 -2.60 13.30 23.58
C LEU A 154 -3.89 12.79 24.23
N LYS A 155 -4.06 11.47 24.38
CA LYS A 155 -5.20 10.88 25.09
C LYS A 155 -5.13 11.12 26.59
N GLU A 156 -3.97 10.91 27.20
CA GLU A 156 -3.75 11.17 28.62
C GLU A 156 -3.95 12.65 28.96
N GLU A 157 -3.44 13.56 28.13
CA GLU A 157 -3.69 15.01 28.26
C GLU A 157 -5.19 15.34 28.10
N ALA A 158 -5.89 14.69 27.17
CA ALA A 158 -7.34 14.87 27.03
C ALA A 158 -8.11 14.31 28.23
N GLU A 159 -7.69 13.20 28.82
CA GLU A 159 -8.28 12.61 30.04
C GLU A 159 -8.03 13.51 31.26
N ILE A 160 -6.81 14.03 31.41
CA ILE A 160 -6.47 15.00 32.47
C ILE A 160 -7.27 16.30 32.29
N ASN A 161 -7.38 16.81 31.07
CA ASN A 161 -8.17 18.02 30.79
C ASN A 161 -9.67 17.78 31.00
N HIS A 162 -10.19 16.60 30.63
CA HIS A 162 -11.58 16.22 30.92
C HIS A 162 -11.83 16.13 32.43
N PHE A 163 -10.90 15.52 33.18
CA PHE A 163 -10.97 15.46 34.64
C PHE A 163 -10.87 16.86 35.28
N ARG A 164 -10.00 17.74 34.75
CA ARG A 164 -9.84 19.12 35.22
C ARG A 164 -11.05 19.99 34.89
N GLY A 165 -11.69 19.77 33.74
CA GLY A 165 -12.93 20.46 33.34
C GLY A 165 -14.18 20.01 34.11
N PHE A 166 -14.08 18.96 34.93
CA PHE A 166 -15.17 18.51 35.81
C PHE A 166 -15.21 19.31 37.14
N PHE A 167 -14.09 19.88 37.57
CA PHE A 167 -14.05 20.75 38.74
C PHE A 167 -14.16 22.21 38.30
N SER A 168 -15.03 22.97 38.96
CA SER A 168 -15.09 24.41 38.72
C SER A 168 -13.78 25.08 39.14
N GLU A 169 -13.43 26.21 38.52
CA GLU A 169 -12.20 26.94 38.83
C GLU A 169 -12.15 27.35 40.32
N ASP A 170 -13.32 27.61 40.91
CA ASP A 170 -13.50 27.90 42.33
C ASP A 170 -13.19 26.68 43.25
N GLU A 171 -13.60 25.47 42.86
CA GLU A 171 -13.29 24.23 43.61
C GLU A 171 -11.80 23.87 43.55
N LEU A 172 -11.14 24.09 42.42
CA LEU A 172 -9.69 23.87 42.28
C LEU A 172 -8.88 24.81 43.17
N ILE A 173 -9.28 26.09 43.23
CA ILE A 173 -8.67 27.09 44.11
C ILE A 173 -8.85 26.71 45.59
N GLU A 174 -10.00 26.14 45.96
CA GLU A 174 -10.30 25.76 47.34
C GLU A 174 -9.51 24.52 47.79
N ILE A 175 -9.29 23.54 46.90
CA ILE A 175 -8.45 22.37 47.14
C ILE A 175 -6.97 22.78 47.34
N ASP A 176 -6.45 23.70 46.54
CA ASP A 176 -5.05 24.16 46.69
C ASP A 176 -4.86 24.97 47.98
N LYS A 177 -5.81 25.86 48.32
CA LYS A 177 -5.81 26.60 49.61
C LYS A 177 -5.90 25.66 50.82
N ARG A 178 -6.53 24.50 50.69
CA ARG A 178 -6.59 23.48 51.75
C ARG A 178 -5.25 22.78 51.94
N LYS A 179 -4.61 22.36 50.85
CA LYS A 179 -3.26 21.74 50.88
C LYS A 179 -2.20 22.68 51.43
N GLU A 180 -2.29 23.97 51.12
CA GLU A 180 -1.32 24.97 51.61
C GLU A 180 -1.49 25.27 53.11
N ARG A 181 -2.73 25.24 53.62
CA ARG A 181 -3.02 25.27 55.06
C ARG A 181 -2.46 24.03 55.77
N GLU A 182 -2.60 22.84 55.20
CA GLU A 182 -2.05 21.60 55.75
C GLU A 182 -0.51 21.60 55.79
N ARG A 183 0.15 22.09 54.73
CA ARG A 183 1.62 22.26 54.69
C ARG A 183 2.12 23.31 55.69
N SER A 184 1.37 24.38 55.90
CA SER A 184 1.71 25.39 56.91
C SER A 184 1.53 24.85 58.33
N ASN A 185 0.48 24.04 58.55
CA ASN A 185 0.25 23.38 59.84
C ASN A 185 1.27 22.28 60.14
N SER A 186 1.79 21.57 59.14
CA SER A 186 2.85 20.58 59.35
C SER A 186 4.19 21.24 59.69
N ARG A 187 4.49 22.41 59.10
CA ARG A 187 5.72 23.17 59.40
C ARG A 187 5.74 23.84 60.78
N ASN A 188 4.58 24.09 61.38
CA ASN A 188 4.45 24.64 62.74
C ASN A 188 4.42 23.56 63.84
N ARG A 189 4.54 22.28 63.48
CA ARG A 189 4.56 21.15 64.42
C ARG A 189 5.95 20.54 64.65
N ASP A 190 6.96 21.01 63.93
CA ASP A 190 8.38 20.75 64.16
C ASP A 190 9.01 21.94 64.91
#